data_AF-A0AA88WZE2-F1
#
_entry.id   AF-A0AA88WZE2-F1
#
_cell.length_a   1.000
_cell.length_b   1.000
_cell.length_c   1.000
_cell.angle_alpha   90.00
_cell.angle_beta   90.00
_cell.angle_gamma   90.00
#
_symmetry.space_group_name_H-M   'P 1'
#
loop_
_entity.id
_entity.type
_entity.pdbx_description
1 polymer ?
#
loop_
_entity_poly.entity_id
_entity_poly.type
_entity_poly.pdbx_seq_one_letter_code
_entity_poly.pdbx_strand_id
1 'polypeptide(L)'
;MFSCTKHLVLHSLKKRVGGEYLLWLIEDQDSDDPQFHTSYALLLANSAIQSYATEVPSESLEAGNVEEICNSDSGRNSIFNTPVRERLQIFLQSSDLFDPEEVLYLIEGSELWLEKAILYRKLGQETLVLQILALKLEDSEAAEQYCAEIGRPDAYLQLLEMYLDAKDGKEPMLTAAVRLLHNHGESLDPLQVLEGVGENEGVKGQ
;
A
#
# COMPACT_ATOMS: atom_id res chain seq x y z
N MET A 1 -26.75 6.87 -30.34
CA MET A 1 -25.81 6.01 -29.58
C MET A 1 -24.34 6.13 -30.04
N PHE A 2 -24.01 6.39 -31.31
CA PHE A 2 -22.61 6.44 -31.80
C PHE A 2 -21.73 7.61 -31.29
N SER A 3 -22.31 8.70 -30.79
CA SER A 3 -21.52 9.87 -30.32
C SER A 3 -20.85 9.62 -28.96
N CYS A 4 -21.51 8.87 -28.07
CA CYS A 4 -21.01 8.61 -26.72
C CYS A 4 -19.78 7.69 -26.74
N THR A 5 -19.80 6.64 -27.56
CA THR A 5 -18.68 5.69 -27.70
C THR A 5 -17.44 6.34 -28.30
N LYS A 6 -17.59 7.23 -29.28
CA LYS A 6 -16.45 7.98 -29.88
C LYS A 6 -15.79 8.93 -28.88
N HIS A 7 -16.59 9.60 -28.04
CA HIS A 7 -16.07 10.51 -27.03
C HIS A 7 -15.30 9.76 -25.93
N LEU A 8 -15.82 8.61 -25.49
CA LEU A 8 -15.17 7.75 -24.50
C LEU A 8 -13.82 7.20 -25.00
N VAL A 9 -13.76 6.73 -26.26
CA VAL A 9 -12.51 6.22 -26.87
C VAL A 9 -11.47 7.33 -27.01
N LEU A 10 -11.87 8.53 -27.44
CA LEU A 10 -10.94 9.66 -27.58
C LEU A 10 -10.37 10.10 -26.23
N HIS A 11 -11.20 10.12 -25.19
CA HIS A 11 -10.77 10.46 -23.82
C HIS A 11 -9.77 9.44 -23.27
N SER A 12 -10.03 8.13 -23.43
CA SER A 12 -9.10 7.08 -23.01
C SER A 12 -7.78 7.12 -23.76
N LEU A 13 -7.80 7.41 -25.07
CA LEU A 13 -6.58 7.57 -25.87
C LEU A 13 -5.75 8.79 -25.43
N LYS A 14 -6.40 9.92 -25.15
CA LYS A 14 -5.71 11.12 -24.64
C LYS A 14 -5.04 10.86 -23.30
N LYS A 15 -5.71 10.17 -22.37
CA LYS A 15 -5.12 9.76 -21.09
C LYS A 15 -3.90 8.87 -21.29
N ARG A 16 -3.99 7.88 -22.17
CA ARG A 16 -2.87 6.99 -22.48
C ARG A 16 -1.67 7.74 -23.07
N VAL A 17 -1.89 8.59 -24.07
CA VAL A 17 -0.82 9.39 -24.68
C VAL A 17 -0.21 10.38 -23.69
N GLY A 18 -1.03 11.03 -22.86
CA GLY A 18 -0.55 11.94 -21.82
C GLY A 18 0.29 11.24 -20.77
N GLY A 19 -0.11 10.04 -20.32
CA GLY A 19 0.66 9.23 -19.37
C GLY A 19 2.03 8.83 -19.91
N GLU A 20 2.10 8.37 -21.17
CA GLU A 20 3.38 8.01 -21.81
C GLU A 20 4.30 9.22 -21.99
N TYR A 21 3.74 10.40 -22.28
CA TYR A 21 4.52 11.62 -22.40
C TYR A 21 5.08 12.08 -21.04
N LEU A 22 4.27 12.01 -19.97
CA LEU A 22 4.74 12.30 -18.62
C LEU A 22 5.85 11.33 -18.19
N LEU A 23 5.69 10.04 -18.48
CA LEU A 23 6.71 9.04 -18.16
C LEU A 23 8.00 9.30 -18.93
N TRP A 24 7.92 9.60 -20.23
CA TRP A 24 9.08 9.95 -21.04
C TRP A 24 9.79 11.21 -20.52
N LEU A 25 9.05 12.21 -20.04
CA LEU A 25 9.65 13.39 -19.40
C LEU A 25 10.41 13.02 -18.11
N ILE A 26 9.84 12.14 -17.29
CA ILE A 26 10.45 11.74 -16.02
C ILE A 26 11.66 10.83 -16.24
N GLU A 27 11.55 9.81 -17.10
CA GLU A 27 12.58 8.77 -17.28
C GLU A 27 13.61 9.09 -18.37
N ASP A 28 13.17 9.52 -19.57
CA ASP A 28 14.08 9.72 -20.71
C ASP A 28 14.66 11.15 -20.74
N GLN A 29 14.02 12.10 -20.06
CA GLN A 29 14.50 13.49 -19.97
C GLN A 29 14.98 13.87 -18.56
N ASP A 30 14.97 12.93 -17.61
CA ASP A 30 15.38 13.13 -16.21
C ASP A 30 14.79 14.42 -15.60
N SER A 31 13.50 14.68 -15.87
CA SER A 31 12.86 15.92 -15.46
C SER A 31 12.48 15.89 -13.98
N ASP A 32 13.17 16.67 -13.16
CA ASP A 32 12.89 16.81 -11.72
C ASP A 32 11.68 17.71 -11.38
N ASP A 33 10.88 18.14 -12.36
CA ASP A 33 9.72 19.01 -12.12
C ASP A 33 8.63 18.29 -11.30
N PRO A 34 8.34 18.74 -10.06
CA PRO A 34 7.35 18.10 -9.20
C PRO A 34 5.97 17.98 -9.83
N GLN A 35 5.60 18.91 -10.72
CA GLN A 35 4.29 18.90 -11.36
C GLN A 35 4.11 17.69 -12.28
N PHE A 36 5.17 17.24 -12.96
CA PHE A 36 5.10 16.07 -13.82
C PHE A 36 5.00 14.79 -13.00
N HIS A 37 5.77 14.69 -11.91
CA HIS A 37 5.72 13.56 -11.00
C HIS A 37 4.34 13.43 -10.33
N THR A 38 3.79 14.53 -9.82
CA THR A 38 2.44 14.54 -9.23
C THR A 38 1.37 14.20 -10.27
N SER A 39 1.43 14.80 -11.45
CA SER A 39 0.48 14.51 -12.53
C SER A 39 0.50 13.04 -12.94
N TYR A 40 1.68 12.43 -13.00
CA TYR A 40 1.84 11.02 -13.32
C TYR A 40 1.31 10.11 -12.20
N ALA A 41 1.63 10.41 -10.93
CA ALA A 41 1.09 9.68 -9.78
C ALA A 41 -0.44 9.72 -9.75
N LEU A 42 -1.05 10.90 -9.95
CA LEU A 42 -2.50 11.07 -9.99
C LEU A 42 -3.15 10.32 -11.16
N LEU A 43 -2.48 10.26 -12.31
CA LEU A 43 -2.95 9.50 -13.46
C LEU A 43 -2.95 7.99 -13.15
N LEU A 44 -1.86 7.46 -12.58
CA LEU A 44 -1.77 6.06 -12.16
C LEU A 44 -2.79 5.72 -11.07
N ALA A 45 -2.95 6.59 -10.05
CA ALA A 45 -3.93 6.43 -8.98
C ALA A 45 -5.37 6.38 -9.50
N ASN A 46 -5.75 7.32 -10.37
CA ASN A 46 -7.08 7.29 -11.01
C ASN A 46 -7.32 6.01 -11.82
N SER A 47 -6.30 5.54 -12.55
CA SER A 47 -6.40 4.31 -13.32
C SER A 47 -6.49 3.07 -12.42
N ALA A 48 -5.78 3.04 -11.28
CA ALA A 48 -5.86 1.96 -10.30
C ALA A 48 -7.24 1.90 -9.61
N ILE A 49 -7.84 3.05 -9.28
CA ILE A 49 -9.21 3.11 -8.74
C ILE A 49 -10.21 2.55 -9.77
N GLN A 50 -10.06 2.90 -11.05
CA GLN A 50 -10.96 2.45 -12.11
C GLN A 50 -10.83 0.96 -12.41
N SER A 51 -9.61 0.40 -12.38
CA SER A 51 -9.42 -1.06 -12.51
C SER A 51 -10.06 -1.77 -11.32
N TYR A 52 -9.87 -1.27 -10.09
CA TYR A 52 -10.47 -1.84 -8.89
C TYR A 52 -12.01 -1.87 -8.94
N ALA A 53 -12.63 -0.77 -9.36
CA ALA A 53 -14.09 -0.67 -9.46
C ALA A 53 -14.71 -1.61 -10.53
N THR A 54 -13.91 -2.05 -11.51
CA THR A 54 -14.35 -2.96 -12.57
C THR A 54 -14.23 -4.44 -12.15
N GLU A 55 -13.39 -4.72 -11.15
CA GLU A 55 -13.10 -6.07 -10.68
C GLU A 55 -14.01 -6.55 -9.55
N VAL A 56 -14.97 -5.74 -9.05
CA VAL A 56 -15.97 -6.19 -8.07
C VAL A 56 -16.96 -7.13 -8.77
N PRO A 57 -16.88 -8.46 -8.58
CA PRO A 57 -17.78 -9.39 -9.23
C PRO A 57 -19.00 -9.54 -8.32
N SER A 58 -20.19 -9.25 -8.85
CA SER A 58 -21.40 -9.89 -8.35
C SER A 58 -21.15 -11.40 -8.30
N GLU A 59 -21.28 -11.99 -7.12
CA GLU A 59 -20.95 -13.38 -6.78
C GLU A 59 -21.31 -14.39 -7.89
N SER A 60 -20.35 -15.20 -8.33
CA SER A 60 -20.53 -16.65 -8.57
C SER A 60 -19.18 -17.34 -8.86
N LEU A 61 -19.07 -18.57 -8.37
CA LEU A 61 -17.89 -19.43 -8.32
C LEU A 61 -17.31 -19.80 -9.71
N GLU A 62 -15.99 -20.05 -9.80
CA GLU A 62 -15.42 -21.41 -9.84
C GLU A 62 -13.87 -21.43 -10.00
N ALA A 63 -13.29 -22.51 -9.48
CA ALA A 63 -11.85 -22.79 -9.37
C ALA A 63 -11.24 -23.36 -10.67
N GLY A 64 -9.92 -23.19 -10.85
CA GLY A 64 -9.15 -23.99 -11.81
C GLY A 64 -7.73 -23.52 -12.17
N ASN A 65 -6.75 -24.01 -11.42
CA ASN A 65 -5.34 -24.37 -11.73
C ASN A 65 -4.43 -23.55 -12.69
N VAL A 66 -3.34 -23.04 -12.06
CA VAL A 66 -1.88 -23.08 -12.35
C VAL A 66 -1.39 -23.47 -13.76
N GLU A 67 -0.46 -22.69 -14.34
CA GLU A 67 0.91 -23.13 -14.69
C GLU A 67 1.84 -21.98 -15.15
N GLU A 68 3.09 -22.12 -14.71
CA GLU A 68 4.29 -21.28 -14.80
C GLU A 68 4.92 -21.28 -16.21
N ILE A 69 5.74 -20.28 -16.57
CA ILE A 69 7.03 -20.40 -17.30
C ILE A 69 7.68 -19.02 -17.51
N CYS A 70 9.00 -18.99 -17.33
CA CYS A 70 9.91 -17.85 -17.35
C CYS A 70 10.69 -17.67 -18.67
N ASN A 71 11.21 -16.43 -18.84
CA ASN A 71 12.36 -15.96 -19.64
C ASN A 71 12.23 -15.78 -21.18
N SER A 72 12.43 -14.52 -21.65
CA SER A 72 13.68 -14.06 -22.32
C SER A 72 13.55 -12.63 -22.93
N ASP A 73 14.50 -11.78 -22.52
CA ASP A 73 15.12 -10.62 -23.19
C ASP A 73 14.44 -9.90 -24.39
N SER A 74 13.95 -8.67 -24.15
CA SER A 74 13.96 -7.54 -25.09
C SER A 74 13.59 -6.25 -24.34
N GLY A 75 14.56 -5.35 -24.19
CA GLY A 75 14.53 -4.12 -23.37
C GLY A 75 13.53 -3.03 -23.75
N ARG A 76 12.24 -3.36 -23.85
CA ARG A 76 11.08 -2.47 -23.81
C ARG A 76 9.80 -3.32 -23.66
N ASN A 77 9.79 -4.20 -22.66
CA ASN A 77 8.59 -4.95 -22.32
C ASN A 77 7.50 -3.94 -21.94
N SER A 78 6.45 -3.91 -22.76
CA SER A 78 5.29 -3.03 -22.69
C SER A 78 4.96 -2.69 -21.23
N ILE A 79 5.16 -1.44 -20.84
CA ILE A 79 4.86 -0.90 -19.50
C ILE A 79 3.38 -1.13 -19.14
N PHE A 80 2.55 -1.52 -20.10
CA PHE A 80 1.15 -1.93 -19.92
C PHE A 80 0.93 -3.43 -19.61
N ASN A 81 2.00 -4.25 -19.58
CA ASN A 81 1.89 -5.64 -19.13
C ASN A 81 1.88 -5.73 -17.60
N THR A 82 2.52 -4.77 -16.92
CA THR A 82 2.47 -4.65 -15.48
C THR A 82 1.12 -4.07 -15.06
N PRO A 83 0.39 -4.70 -14.12
CA PRO A 83 -0.86 -4.17 -13.58
C PRO A 83 -0.70 -2.70 -13.16
N VAL A 84 -1.69 -1.86 -13.46
CA VAL A 84 -1.66 -0.42 -13.16
C VAL A 84 -1.34 -0.16 -11.69
N ARG A 85 -1.85 -1.01 -10.81
CA ARG A 85 -1.62 -0.94 -9.37
C ARG A 85 -0.15 -1.14 -9.01
N GLU A 86 0.51 -2.14 -9.58
CA GLU A 86 1.93 -2.39 -9.35
C GLU A 86 2.80 -1.25 -9.90
N ARG A 87 2.45 -0.71 -11.08
CA ARG A 87 3.13 0.49 -11.61
C ARG A 87 3.03 1.69 -10.67
N LEU A 88 1.84 1.92 -10.10
CA LEU A 88 1.61 2.97 -9.12
C LEU A 88 2.50 2.76 -7.90
N GLN A 89 2.52 1.55 -7.33
CA GLN A 89 3.35 1.23 -6.17
C GLN A 89 4.84 1.47 -6.44
N ILE A 90 5.35 0.97 -7.57
CA ILE A 90 6.74 1.17 -8.00
C ILE A 90 7.06 2.67 -8.08
N PHE A 91 6.19 3.45 -8.75
CA PHE A 91 6.40 4.89 -8.92
C PHE A 91 6.38 5.65 -7.58
N LEU A 92 5.43 5.34 -6.70
CA LEU A 92 5.31 5.98 -5.39
C LEU A 92 6.51 5.65 -4.49
N GLN A 93 7.13 4.47 -4.65
CA GLN A 93 8.33 4.10 -3.89
C GLN A 93 9.57 4.79 -4.43
N SER A 94 9.76 4.81 -5.76
CA SER A 94 10.99 5.30 -6.39
C SER A 94 11.10 6.82 -6.46
N SER A 95 9.98 7.52 -6.62
CA SER A 95 9.96 8.98 -6.76
C SER A 95 9.78 9.65 -5.40
N ASP A 96 10.54 10.73 -5.17
CA ASP A 96 10.37 11.63 -4.00
C ASP A 96 9.87 13.03 -4.41
N LEU A 97 9.65 13.26 -5.70
CA LEU A 97 9.36 14.58 -6.27
C LEU A 97 7.86 14.88 -6.45
N PHE A 98 6.96 13.96 -6.10
CA PHE A 98 5.52 14.21 -6.18
C PHE A 98 4.97 14.76 -4.86
N ASP A 99 3.77 15.34 -4.90
CA ASP A 99 3.02 15.74 -3.70
C ASP A 99 2.23 14.53 -3.14
N PRO A 100 2.66 13.94 -2.02
CA PRO A 100 1.98 12.79 -1.44
C PRO A 100 0.60 13.12 -0.87
N GLU A 101 0.34 14.35 -0.43
CA GLU A 101 -0.96 14.75 0.11
C GLU A 101 -2.02 14.77 -0.99
N GLU A 102 -1.68 15.27 -2.18
CA GLU A 102 -2.60 15.35 -3.31
C GLU A 102 -3.00 13.95 -3.81
N VAL A 103 -2.03 13.02 -3.89
CA VAL A 103 -2.30 11.63 -4.27
C VAL A 103 -3.12 10.93 -3.19
N LEU A 104 -2.81 11.17 -1.91
CA LEU A 104 -3.52 10.57 -0.79
C LEU A 104 -4.99 11.02 -0.76
N TYR A 105 -5.24 12.32 -0.96
CA TYR A 105 -6.58 12.89 -1.05
C TYR A 105 -7.41 12.21 -2.14
N LEU A 106 -6.81 11.93 -3.30
CA LEU A 106 -7.47 11.25 -4.40
C LEU A 106 -7.87 9.81 -4.04
N ILE A 107 -7.01 9.07 -3.33
CA ILE A 107 -7.22 7.63 -3.04
C ILE A 107 -7.88 7.37 -1.67
N GLU A 108 -8.18 8.40 -0.88
CA GLU A 108 -8.69 8.29 0.50
C GLU A 108 -9.91 7.37 0.61
N GLY A 109 -10.85 7.47 -0.34
CA GLY A 109 -12.07 6.65 -0.38
C GLY A 109 -11.93 5.26 -1.00
N SER A 110 -10.71 4.85 -1.41
CA SER A 110 -10.47 3.57 -2.08
C SER A 110 -9.82 2.52 -1.17
N GLU A 111 -9.84 1.25 -1.58
CA GLU A 111 -9.17 0.14 -0.87
C GLU A 111 -7.72 -0.08 -1.35
N LEU A 112 -7.10 1.00 -1.86
CA LEU A 112 -5.68 1.05 -2.21
C LEU A 112 -4.81 1.16 -0.94
N TRP A 113 -4.92 0.17 -0.05
CA TRP A 113 -4.30 0.18 1.27
C TRP A 113 -2.77 0.20 1.21
N LEU A 114 -2.15 -0.58 0.34
CA LEU A 114 -0.69 -0.58 0.21
C LEU A 114 -0.17 0.76 -0.32
N GLU A 115 -0.87 1.36 -1.28
CA GLU A 115 -0.56 2.69 -1.82
C GLU A 115 -0.67 3.76 -0.73
N LYS A 116 -1.73 3.71 0.09
CA LYS A 116 -1.88 4.58 1.26
C LYS A 116 -0.72 4.41 2.24
N ALA A 117 -0.31 3.18 2.52
CA ALA A 117 0.84 2.92 3.40
C ALA A 117 2.14 3.54 2.84
N ILE A 118 2.39 3.43 1.53
CA ILE A 118 3.55 4.07 0.88
C ILE A 118 3.49 5.60 1.02
N LEU A 119 2.32 6.21 0.81
CA LEU A 119 2.14 7.67 0.94
C LEU A 119 2.32 8.15 2.38
N TYR A 120 1.73 7.45 3.37
CA TYR A 120 1.92 7.79 4.78
C TYR A 120 3.38 7.63 5.23
N ARG A 121 4.12 6.66 4.65
CA ARG A 121 5.56 6.54 4.86
C ARG A 121 6.29 7.78 4.35
N LYS A 122 5.98 8.28 3.14
CA LYS A 122 6.58 9.51 2.59
C LYS A 122 6.23 10.76 3.44
N LEU A 123 5.05 10.77 4.06
CA LEU A 123 4.61 11.83 4.98
C LEU A 123 5.18 11.70 6.41
N GLY A 124 5.94 10.64 6.70
CA GLY A 124 6.47 10.40 8.04
C GLY A 124 5.41 9.99 9.08
N GLN A 125 4.23 9.55 8.65
CA GLN A 125 3.14 9.14 9.55
C GLN A 125 3.29 7.67 9.95
N GLU A 126 4.35 7.36 10.71
CA GLU A 126 4.78 6.01 11.11
C GLU A 126 3.63 5.15 11.66
N THR A 127 2.86 5.70 12.60
CA THR A 127 1.75 5.00 13.26
C THR A 127 0.68 4.54 12.27
N LEU A 128 0.35 5.36 11.26
CA LEU A 128 -0.66 5.00 10.26
C LEU A 128 -0.16 3.92 9.31
N VAL A 129 1.12 3.95 8.96
CA VAL A 129 1.74 2.89 8.14
C VAL A 129 1.65 1.56 8.87
N LEU A 130 2.03 1.51 10.15
CA LEU A 130 1.95 0.30 10.97
C LEU A 130 0.50 -0.18 11.11
N GLN A 131 -0.46 0.71 11.35
CA GLN A 131 -1.88 0.33 11.39
C GLN A 131 -2.37 -0.29 10.08
N ILE A 132 -1.99 0.27 8.94
CA ILE A 132 -2.40 -0.25 7.63
C ILE A 132 -1.77 -1.63 7.39
N LEU A 133 -0.45 -1.75 7.56
CA LEU A 133 0.26 -3.01 7.34
C LEU A 133 -0.25 -4.11 8.29
N ALA A 134 -0.31 -3.81 9.59
CA ALA A 134 -0.63 -4.78 10.62
C ALA A 134 -2.12 -5.15 10.70
N LEU A 135 -3.04 -4.18 10.52
CA LEU A 135 -4.46 -4.39 10.82
C LEU A 135 -5.38 -4.40 9.58
N LYS A 136 -5.04 -3.61 8.55
CA LYS A 136 -5.85 -3.55 7.31
C LYS A 136 -5.39 -4.58 6.28
N LEU A 137 -4.08 -4.73 6.10
CA LEU A 137 -3.48 -5.72 5.21
C LEU A 137 -3.17 -7.05 5.92
N GLU A 138 -3.10 -7.03 7.26
CA GLU A 138 -2.72 -8.19 8.09
C GLU A 138 -1.35 -8.79 7.71
N ASP A 139 -0.49 -7.96 7.10
CA ASP A 139 0.87 -8.30 6.68
C ASP A 139 1.84 -7.98 7.81
N SER A 140 1.93 -8.94 8.73
CA SER A 140 2.79 -8.85 9.90
C SER A 140 4.28 -8.85 9.56
N GLU A 141 4.69 -9.49 8.46
CA GLU A 141 6.08 -9.49 8.01
C GLU A 141 6.48 -8.10 7.49
N ALA A 142 5.63 -7.48 6.66
CA ALA A 142 5.87 -6.11 6.19
C ALA A 142 5.89 -5.09 7.33
N ALA A 143 5.02 -5.25 8.35
CA ALA A 143 5.02 -4.39 9.53
C ALA A 143 6.33 -4.52 10.34
N GLU A 144 6.80 -5.75 10.59
CA GLU A 144 8.07 -6.02 11.27
C GLU A 144 9.27 -5.45 10.49
N GLN A 145 9.27 -5.60 9.17
CA GLN A 145 10.28 -5.03 8.29
C GLN A 145 10.29 -3.50 8.36
N TYR A 146 9.13 -2.86 8.45
CA TYR A 146 9.07 -1.41 8.60
C TYR A 146 9.60 -0.94 9.96
N CYS A 147 9.30 -1.66 11.06
CA CYS A 147 9.91 -1.38 12.35
C CYS A 147 11.45 -1.49 12.29
N ALA A 148 11.98 -2.48 11.55
CA ALA A 148 13.42 -2.64 11.36
C ALA A 148 14.03 -1.46 10.58
N GLU A 149 13.34 -0.94 9.56
CA GLU A 149 13.76 0.23 8.80
C GLU A 149 13.76 1.52 9.63
N ILE A 150 12.75 1.72 10.49
CA ILE A 150 12.71 2.84 11.45
C ILE A 150 13.87 2.72 12.46
N GLY A 151 14.20 1.48 12.86
CA GLY A 151 15.35 1.19 13.72
C GLY A 151 15.18 1.64 15.18
N ARG A 152 13.95 1.94 15.61
CA ARG A 152 13.66 2.34 17.00
C ARG A 152 12.88 1.24 17.75
N PRO A 153 13.22 0.96 19.02
CA PRO A 153 12.57 -0.11 19.80
C PRO A 153 11.10 0.20 20.14
N ASP A 154 10.72 1.48 20.23
CA ASP A 154 9.33 1.89 20.46
C ASP A 154 8.40 1.54 19.30
N ALA A 155 8.91 1.40 18.08
CA ALA A 155 8.12 0.95 16.93
C ALA A 155 7.63 -0.49 17.12
N TYR A 156 8.46 -1.37 17.68
CA TYR A 156 8.08 -2.75 17.98
C TYR A 156 7.09 -2.83 19.16
N LEU A 157 7.25 -1.99 20.19
CA LEU A 157 6.25 -1.89 21.26
C LEU A 157 4.90 -1.41 20.73
N GLN A 158 4.89 -0.38 19.89
CA GLN A 158 3.67 0.12 19.27
C GLN A 158 2.99 -0.95 18.42
N LEU A 159 3.76 -1.71 17.63
CA LEU A 159 3.24 -2.84 16.85
C LEU A 159 2.66 -3.94 17.74
N LEU A 160 3.32 -4.26 18.86
CA LEU A 160 2.84 -5.23 19.85
C LEU A 160 1.51 -4.77 20.47
N GLU A 161 1.41 -3.52 20.90
CA GLU A 161 0.17 -2.92 21.41
C GLU A 161 -0.95 -3.02 20.38
N MET A 162 -0.67 -2.76 19.10
CA MET A 162 -1.67 -2.89 18.03
C MET A 162 -2.16 -4.34 17.85
N TYR A 163 -1.29 -5.34 18.02
CA TYR A 163 -1.71 -6.75 17.93
C TYR A 163 -2.49 -7.22 19.15
N LEU A 164 -2.19 -6.68 20.33
CA LEU A 164 -2.86 -7.06 21.58
C LEU A 164 -4.20 -6.35 21.77
N ASP A 165 -4.35 -5.15 21.21
CA ASP A 165 -5.61 -4.39 21.29
C ASP A 165 -6.61 -4.87 20.22
N ALA A 166 -7.81 -5.22 20.67
CA ALA A 166 -8.95 -5.60 19.83
C ALA A 166 -9.60 -4.34 19.20
N LYS A 167 -8.82 -3.56 18.44
CA LYS A 167 -9.35 -2.39 17.72
C LYS A 167 -10.28 -2.84 16.60
N ASP A 168 -11.26 -1.99 16.28
CA ASP A 168 -12.26 -2.21 15.22
C ASP A 168 -13.14 -3.47 15.39
N GLY A 169 -13.25 -4.02 16.61
CA GLY A 169 -14.09 -5.20 16.88
C GLY A 169 -13.54 -6.52 16.34
N LYS A 170 -12.27 -6.53 15.89
CA LYS A 170 -11.53 -7.74 15.53
C LYS A 170 -10.97 -8.42 16.78
N GLU A 171 -10.72 -9.73 16.69
CA GLU A 171 -10.01 -10.45 17.74
C GLU A 171 -8.54 -10.01 17.79
N PRO A 172 -7.91 -10.01 18.98
CA PRO A 172 -6.50 -9.70 19.11
C PRO A 172 -5.66 -10.69 18.29
N MET A 173 -4.63 -10.19 17.62
CA MET A 173 -3.74 -10.98 16.76
C MET A 173 -2.64 -11.66 17.59
N LEU A 174 -3.04 -12.51 18.53
CA LEU A 174 -2.15 -13.13 19.51
C LEU A 174 -1.00 -13.91 18.87
N THR A 175 -1.24 -14.60 17.75
CA THR A 175 -0.19 -15.32 17.01
C THR A 175 0.90 -14.38 16.50
N ALA A 176 0.52 -13.21 15.97
CA ALA A 176 1.47 -12.20 15.49
C ALA A 176 2.23 -11.57 16.67
N ALA A 177 1.53 -11.26 17.77
CA ALA A 177 2.15 -10.74 19.00
C ALA A 177 3.20 -11.71 19.57
N VAL A 178 2.88 -13.01 19.67
CA VAL A 178 3.82 -14.03 20.17
C VAL A 178 5.03 -14.19 19.23
N ARG A 179 4.81 -14.17 17.91
CA ARG A 179 5.91 -14.23 16.93
C ARG A 179 6.83 -13.01 17.06
N LEU A 180 6.25 -11.82 17.19
CA LEU A 180 6.99 -10.59 17.38
C LEU A 180 7.86 -10.64 18.64
N LEU A 181 7.30 -11.09 19.76
CA LEU A 181 8.04 -11.29 21.01
C LEU A 181 9.15 -12.32 20.89
N HIS A 182 8.92 -13.41 20.14
CA HIS A 182 9.93 -14.43 19.90
C HIS A 182 11.13 -13.89 19.11
N ASN A 183 10.87 -13.10 18.06
CA ASN A 183 11.90 -12.59 17.16
C ASN A 183 12.61 -11.33 17.69
N HIS A 184 11.87 -10.46 18.37
CA HIS A 184 12.32 -9.12 18.74
C HIS A 184 12.29 -8.86 20.25
N GLY A 185 11.99 -9.87 21.08
CA GLY A 185 11.94 -9.72 22.54
C GLY A 185 13.21 -9.16 23.18
N GLU A 186 14.38 -9.41 22.59
CA GLU A 186 15.66 -8.84 23.07
C GLU A 186 15.76 -7.31 22.89
N SER A 187 15.00 -6.74 21.95
CA SER A 187 14.97 -5.30 21.68
C SER A 187 13.93 -4.56 22.52
N LEU A 188 13.10 -5.29 23.27
CA LEU A 188 12.00 -4.77 24.07
C LEU A 188 12.37 -4.73 25.55
N ASP A 189 11.94 -3.68 26.24
CA ASP A 189 12.05 -3.61 27.69
C ASP A 189 11.02 -4.57 28.33
N PRO A 190 11.46 -5.59 29.10
CA PRO A 190 10.55 -6.56 29.70
C PRO A 190 9.49 -5.92 30.61
N LEU A 191 9.78 -4.79 31.27
CA LEU A 191 8.81 -4.13 32.14
C LEU A 191 7.69 -3.47 31.33
N GLN A 192 8.02 -2.81 30.22
CA GLN A 192 7.05 -2.17 29.34
C GLN A 192 6.16 -3.22 28.65
N VAL A 193 6.73 -4.36 28.25
CA VAL A 193 5.96 -5.49 27.70
C VAL A 193 4.98 -6.05 28.74
N LEU A 194 5.41 -6.22 29.99
CA LEU A 194 4.57 -6.75 31.05
C LEU A 194 3.46 -5.78 31.48
N GLU A 195 3.71 -4.47 31.48
CA GLU A 195 2.68 -3.46 31.73
C GLU A 195 1.62 -3.49 30.62
N GLY A 196 2.02 -3.49 29.35
CA GLY A 196 1.09 -3.55 28.21
C GLY A 196 0.27 -4.85 28.11
N VAL A 197 0.84 -6.00 28.53
CA VAL A 197 0.14 -7.30 28.55
C VAL A 197 -0.69 -7.49 29.82
N GLY A 198 -0.21 -7.00 30.96
CA GLY A 198 -0.80 -7.21 32.29
C GLY A 198 -2.05 -6.37 32.57
N GLU A 199 -2.22 -5.21 31.92
CA GLU A 199 -3.43 -4.39 32.07
C GLU A 199 -4.67 -4.99 31.38
N ASN A 200 -4.53 -6.02 30.54
CA ASN A 200 -5.67 -6.72 29.93
C ASN A 200 -6.33 -7.78 30.83
N GLU A 201 -5.82 -8.02 32.06
CA GLU A 201 -6.41 -8.95 33.04
C GLU A 201 -7.26 -8.28 34.16
N GLY A 202 -7.83 -7.10 33.91
CA GLY A 202 -8.92 -6.54 34.73
C GLY A 202 -9.70 -5.50 33.95
N VAL A 203 -11.01 -5.60 33.67
CA VAL A 203 -12.12 -5.88 34.59
C VAL A 203 -13.33 -6.42 33.79
N LYS A 204 -13.67 -7.70 33.95
CA LYS A 204 -15.05 -8.18 33.82
C LYS A 204 -15.39 -8.98 35.08
N GLY A 205 -15.70 -8.24 36.13
CA GLY A 205 -16.05 -8.80 37.42
C GLY A 205 -16.69 -7.75 38.31
N GLN A 206 -17.92 -7.34 37.97
CA GLN A 206 -19.08 -7.18 38.87
C GLN A 206 -20.29 -6.66 38.11
#